data_AF-A0A1J3JW72-F1
#
_entry.id   AF-A0A1J3JW72-F1
#
_cell.length_a   1.000
_cell.length_b   1.000
_cell.length_c   1.000
_cell.angle_alpha   90.00
_cell.angle_beta   90.00
_cell.angle_gamma   90.00
#
_symmetry.space_group_name_H-M   'P 1'
#
loop_
_entity.id
_entity.type
_entity.pdbx_description
1 polymer ?
#
loop_
_entity_poly.entity_id
_entity_poly.type
_entity_poly.pdbx_seq_one_letter_code
_entity_poly.pdbx_strand_id
1 'polypeptide(L)'
;RQFERRNRDVMNIAMRFFYVFVFVTMNIQNSNSVDFDYLAAFNFGDSNSDTGDLVAGLGIHLDLPNGQNYFKTSSQRFCDGRLVIDYLMDAMDMPFLNP
;
A
#
# COMPACT_ATOMS: atom_id res chain seq x y z
N ARG A 1 -6.84 -49.20 -40.46
CA ARG A 1 -5.35 -49.23 -40.40
C ARG A 1 -4.68 -47.87 -40.56
N GLN A 2 -4.70 -47.18 -41.71
CA GLN A 2 -4.05 -45.85 -41.86
C GLN A 2 -4.79 -44.73 -41.11
N PHE A 3 -6.12 -44.71 -41.16
CA PHE A 3 -6.96 -43.79 -40.38
C PHE A 3 -6.71 -43.91 -38.86
N GLU A 4 -6.62 -45.13 -38.35
CA GLU A 4 -6.33 -45.40 -36.93
C GLU A 4 -4.91 -44.98 -36.55
N ARG A 5 -3.91 -45.14 -37.44
CA ARG A 5 -2.56 -44.62 -37.21
C ARG A 5 -2.58 -43.09 -37.11
N ARG A 6 -3.23 -42.41 -38.06
CA ARG A 6 -3.40 -40.95 -38.03
C ARG A 6 -4.06 -40.48 -36.73
N ASN A 7 -5.10 -41.15 -36.26
CA ASN A 7 -5.75 -40.80 -35.00
C ASN A 7 -4.84 -41.03 -33.78
N ARG A 8 -4.01 -42.08 -33.78
CA ARG A 8 -2.99 -42.29 -32.75
C ARG A 8 -1.90 -41.23 -32.79
N ASP A 9 -1.48 -40.80 -33.98
CA ASP A 9 -0.46 -39.75 -34.13
C ASP A 9 -0.98 -38.39 -33.64
N VAL A 10 -2.23 -38.04 -33.98
CA VAL A 10 -2.90 -36.84 -33.46
C VAL A 10 -3.05 -36.90 -31.93
N MET A 11 -3.44 -38.06 -31.39
CA MET A 11 -3.55 -38.25 -29.95
C MET A 11 -2.20 -38.11 -29.25
N ASN A 12 -1.13 -38.66 -29.82
CA ASN A 12 0.22 -38.54 -29.27
C ASN A 12 0.73 -37.08 -29.29
N ILE A 13 0.43 -36.35 -30.36
CA ILE A 13 0.76 -34.91 -30.46
C ILE A 13 -0.03 -34.12 -29.41
N ALA A 14 -1.34 -34.36 -29.27
CA ALA A 14 -2.17 -33.72 -28.25
C ALA A 14 -1.67 -34.01 -26.83
N MET A 15 -1.30 -35.26 -26.54
CA MET A 15 -0.73 -35.65 -25.25
C MET A 15 0.60 -34.94 -24.97
N ARG A 16 1.47 -34.77 -25.97
CA ARG A 16 2.73 -34.02 -25.80
C ARG A 16 2.48 -32.55 -25.46
N PHE A 17 1.54 -31.90 -26.15
CA PHE A 17 1.15 -30.53 -25.82
C PHE A 17 0.58 -30.42 -24.41
N PHE A 18 -0.24 -31.39 -24.00
CA PHE A 18 -0.78 -31.47 -22.65
C PHE A 18 0.33 -31.59 -21.59
N TYR A 19 1.30 -32.49 -21.79
CA TYR A 19 2.44 -32.63 -20.88
C TYR A 19 3.30 -31.36 -20.81
N VAL A 20 3.56 -30.70 -21.94
CA VAL A 20 4.29 -29.43 -21.96
C VAL A 20 3.52 -28.35 -21.21
N PHE A 21 2.20 -28.26 -21.41
CA PHE A 21 1.35 -27.30 -20.72
C PHE A 21 1.38 -27.51 -19.20
N VAL A 22 1.19 -28.75 -18.73
CA VAL A 22 1.25 -29.07 -17.29
C VAL A 22 2.63 -28.75 -16.72
N PHE A 23 3.71 -29.09 -17.42
CA PHE A 23 5.07 -28.77 -17.00
C PHE A 23 5.28 -27.25 -16.88
N VAL A 24 4.83 -26.46 -17.87
CA VAL A 24 4.93 -24.99 -17.81
C VAL A 24 4.16 -24.44 -16.61
N THR A 25 2.93 -24.92 -16.36
CA THR A 25 2.12 -24.43 -15.22
C THR A 25 2.72 -24.79 -13.86
N MET A 26 3.37 -25.95 -13.74
CA MET A 26 4.03 -26.37 -12.50
C MET A 26 5.30 -25.57 -12.18
N ASN A 27 5.90 -24.91 -13.18
CA ASN A 27 7.07 -24.05 -13.01
C ASN A 27 6.71 -22.58 -12.82
N ILE A 28 5.43 -22.21 -12.78
CA ILE A 28 5.01 -20.86 -12.39
C ILE A 28 5.27 -20.74 -10.89
N GLN A 29 6.28 -19.96 -10.51
CA GLN A 29 6.59 -19.70 -9.10
C GLN A 29 5.46 -18.88 -8.46
N ASN A 30 5.04 -19.27 -7.26
CA ASN A 30 4.16 -18.45 -6.42
C ASN A 30 4.94 -17.23 -5.95
N SER A 31 4.45 -16.03 -6.24
CA SER A 31 4.94 -14.81 -5.61
C SER A 31 4.50 -14.81 -4.15
N ASN A 32 5.46 -14.80 -3.23
CA ASN A 32 5.18 -14.49 -1.83
C ASN A 32 4.99 -12.98 -1.71
N SER A 33 3.75 -12.52 -1.55
CA SER A 33 3.52 -11.16 -1.07
C SER A 33 3.81 -11.13 0.43
N VAL A 34 4.52 -10.11 0.88
CA VAL A 34 4.51 -9.78 2.31
C VAL A 34 3.11 -9.26 2.60
N ASP A 35 2.37 -10.01 3.41
CA ASP A 35 1.10 -9.52 3.94
C ASP A 35 1.42 -8.58 5.09
N PHE A 36 1.17 -7.29 4.88
CA PHE A 36 1.33 -6.31 5.94
C PHE A 36 0.02 -6.24 6.72
N ASP A 37 -0.02 -6.97 7.84
CA ASP A 37 -1.14 -6.95 8.81
C ASP A 37 -1.22 -5.63 9.61
N TYR A 38 -0.53 -4.57 9.16
CA TYR A 38 -0.62 -3.26 9.77
C TYR A 38 -1.13 -2.23 8.76
N LEU A 39 -2.18 -1.52 9.16
CA LEU A 39 -2.75 -0.42 8.39
C LEU A 39 -1.73 0.73 8.40
N ALA A 40 -1.25 1.12 7.21
CA ALA A 40 -0.29 2.19 7.04
C ALA A 40 -0.93 3.34 6.24
N ALA A 41 -0.71 4.57 6.69
CA ALA A 41 -1.09 5.76 5.96
C ALA A 41 0.18 6.54 5.57
N PHE A 42 0.28 6.86 4.28
CA PHE A 42 1.32 7.73 3.75
C PHE A 42 0.67 9.03 3.33
N ASN A 43 1.12 10.12 3.93
CA ASN A 43 0.60 11.47 3.74
C ASN A 43 1.59 12.27 2.90
N PHE A 44 1.10 12.88 1.82
CA PHE A 44 1.88 13.77 0.96
C PHE A 44 1.07 15.05 0.74
N GLY A 45 1.73 16.21 0.76
CA GLY A 45 1.07 17.47 0.46
C GLY A 45 1.85 18.69 0.90
N ASP A 46 1.12 19.68 1.39
CA ASP A 46 1.60 20.98 1.83
C ASP A 46 1.26 21.23 3.30
N SER A 47 1.29 22.49 3.74
CA SER A 47 1.00 22.89 5.13
C SER A 47 -0.37 22.42 5.65
N ASN A 48 -1.36 22.17 4.77
CA ASN A 48 -2.69 21.70 5.18
C ASN A 48 -2.72 20.22 5.57
N SER A 49 -1.70 19.47 5.18
CA SER A 49 -1.53 18.06 5.53
C SER A 49 -0.29 17.81 6.39
N ASP A 50 0.60 18.80 6.51
CA ASP A 50 1.84 18.72 7.29
C ASP A 50 1.55 18.57 8.80
N THR A 51 1.92 17.41 9.35
CA THR A 51 1.77 17.08 10.78
C THR A 51 2.88 17.61 11.68
N GLY A 52 3.84 18.36 11.11
CA GLY A 52 4.96 18.99 11.80
C GLY A 52 6.32 18.77 11.11
N ASP A 53 6.34 18.15 9.94
CA ASP A 53 7.52 17.76 9.16
C ASP A 53 8.33 18.98 8.72
N LEU A 54 7.68 20.07 8.29
CA LEU A 54 8.40 21.29 7.90
C LEU A 54 9.11 21.92 9.11
N VAL A 55 8.42 21.94 10.26
CA VAL A 55 8.99 22.45 11.52
C VAL A 55 10.16 21.59 11.94
N ALA A 56 10.00 20.26 11.93
CA ALA A 56 11.06 19.31 12.27
C ALA A 56 12.27 19.41 11.32
N GLY A 57 12.03 19.53 10.02
CA GLY A 57 13.06 19.60 8.99
C GLY A 57 13.84 20.91 8.98
N LEU A 58 13.20 22.05 9.27
CA LEU A 58 13.86 23.36 9.31
C LEU A 58 14.36 23.75 10.71
N GLY A 59 14.02 23.00 11.75
CA GLY A 59 14.35 23.34 13.14
C GLY A 59 13.74 24.65 13.61
N ILE A 60 12.62 25.06 12.99
CA ILE A 60 11.87 26.25 13.38
C ILE A 60 10.88 25.90 14.50
N HIS A 61 10.32 26.91 15.16
CA HIS A 61 9.27 26.71 16.15
C HIS A 61 8.04 27.52 15.75
N LEU A 62 6.88 26.86 15.66
CA LEU A 62 5.60 27.54 15.61
C LEU A 62 5.09 27.69 17.03
N ASP A 63 4.80 28.92 17.43
CA ASP A 63 4.13 29.22 18.70
C ASP A 63 2.60 29.22 18.53
N LEU A 64 1.89 29.46 19.64
CA LEU A 64 0.47 29.80 19.62
C LEU A 64 0.21 30.93 18.59
N PRO A 65 -0.89 30.88 17.83
CA PRO A 65 -2.11 30.11 18.10
C PRO A 65 -2.12 28.67 17.56
N ASN A 66 -1.08 28.23 16.87
CA ASN A 66 -1.02 26.91 16.22
C ASN A 66 -1.21 25.76 17.23
N GLY A 67 -2.27 24.96 17.11
CA GLY A 67 -2.68 23.92 18.06
C GLY A 67 -3.57 24.36 19.24
N GLN A 68 -3.85 25.67 19.40
CA GLN A 68 -4.59 26.21 20.56
C GLN A 68 -6.02 25.65 20.71
N ASN A 69 -6.74 25.47 19.61
CA ASN A 69 -8.14 25.06 19.64
C ASN A 69 -8.32 23.58 19.98
N TYR A 70 -7.43 22.70 19.50
CA TYR A 70 -7.56 21.25 19.74
C TYR A 70 -6.55 20.73 20.77
N PHE A 71 -5.25 20.87 20.50
CA PHE A 71 -4.17 20.31 21.33
C PHE A 71 -3.95 21.09 22.64
N LYS A 72 -4.45 22.33 22.72
CA LYS A 72 -4.30 23.24 23.88
C LYS A 72 -2.84 23.60 24.20
N THR A 73 -1.95 23.38 23.24
CA THR A 73 -0.52 23.70 23.26
C THR A 73 -0.07 23.95 21.82
N SER A 74 1.18 24.38 21.62
CA SER A 74 1.73 24.39 20.27
C SER A 74 1.77 22.99 19.68
N SER A 75 1.10 22.80 18.53
CA SER A 75 1.09 21.52 17.81
C SER A 75 2.23 21.39 16.80
N GLN A 76 3.00 22.46 16.57
CA GLN A 76 3.97 22.55 15.48
C GLN A 76 3.39 22.37 14.07
N ARG A 77 2.07 22.50 13.90
CA ARG A 77 1.36 22.43 12.61
C ARG A 77 0.90 23.82 12.21
N PHE A 78 0.72 24.10 10.93
CA PHE A 78 0.14 25.36 10.43
C PHE A 78 -1.39 25.39 10.60
N CYS A 79 -1.89 25.02 11.76
CA CYS A 79 -3.30 24.93 12.09
C CYS A 79 -3.51 25.09 13.60
N ASP A 80 -4.57 25.80 14.00
CA ASP A 80 -4.97 25.93 15.41
C ASP A 80 -5.68 24.66 15.94
N GLY A 81 -6.05 23.72 15.07
CA GLY A 81 -6.85 22.55 15.38
C GLY A 81 -6.33 21.26 14.75
N ARG A 82 -7.26 20.37 14.41
CA ARG A 82 -6.98 19.12 13.68
C ARG A 82 -6.89 19.37 12.18
N LEU A 83 -5.96 18.68 11.52
CA LEU A 83 -5.90 18.57 10.06
C LEU A 83 -6.91 17.54 9.56
N VAL A 84 -7.23 17.57 8.27
CA VAL A 84 -8.13 16.57 7.65
C VAL A 84 -7.61 15.14 7.86
N ILE A 85 -6.29 14.94 7.81
CA ILE A 85 -5.67 13.64 8.04
C ILE A 85 -5.91 13.12 9.46
N ASP A 86 -6.00 13.98 10.48
CA ASP A 86 -6.29 13.56 11.86
C ASP A 86 -7.68 12.91 11.96
N TYR A 87 -8.68 13.46 11.26
CA TYR A 87 -10.02 12.89 11.23
C TYR A 87 -10.06 11.54 10.48
N LEU A 88 -9.24 11.38 9.45
CA LEU A 88 -9.12 10.12 8.73
C LEU A 88 -8.49 9.04 9.62
N MET A 89 -7.40 9.36 10.32
CA MET A 89 -6.75 8.43 11.25
C MET A 89 -7.69 8.03 12.39
N ASP A 90 -8.42 8.99 12.97
CA ASP A 90 -9.44 8.76 14.00
C ASP A 90 -10.56 7.82 13.50
N ALA A 91 -11.06 8.05 12.28
CA ALA A 91 -12.08 7.20 11.66
C ALA A 91 -11.59 5.77 11.34
N MET A 92 -10.28 5.58 11.19
CA MET A 92 -9.65 4.29 10.95
C MET A 92 -9.19 3.61 12.25
N ASP A 93 -9.50 4.19 13.42
CA ASP A 93 -9.03 3.75 14.73
C ASP A 93 -7.50 3.62 14.79
N MET A 94 -6.81 4.59 14.17
CA MET A 94 -5.36 4.68 14.09
C MET A 94 -4.83 5.91 14.83
N PRO A 95 -3.58 5.85 15.35
CA PRO A 95 -2.93 7.03 15.92
C PRO A 95 -2.70 8.11 14.87
N PHE A 96 -2.59 9.37 15.33
CA PHE A 96 -2.18 10.47 14.44
C PHE A 96 -0.80 10.21 13.84
N LEU A 97 -0.58 10.73 12.63
CA LEU A 97 0.74 10.66 12.01
C LEU A 97 1.73 11.52 12.80
N ASN A 98 2.91 10.94 13.01
CA ASN A 98 4.04 11.64 13.58
C ASN A 98 4.80 12.37 12.47
N PRO A 99 5.37 13.54 12.77
CA PRO A 99 6.38 14.15 11.91
C PRO A 99 7.72 13.42 11.96
#